data_AF-A0A372JS86-F1
#
_entry.id   AF-A0A372JS86-F1
#
_cell.length_a   1.000
_cell.length_b   1.000
_cell.length_c   1.000
_cell.angle_alpha   90.00
_cell.angle_beta   90.00
_cell.angle_gamma   90.00
#
_symmetry.space_group_name_H-M   'P 1'
#
loop_
_entity.id
_entity.type
_entity.pdbx_description
1 polymer ?
#
loop_
_entity_poly.entity_id
_entity_poly.type
_entity_poly.pdbx_seq_one_letter_code
_entity_poly.pdbx_strand_id
1 'polypeptide(L)' 'MPDRPEAPGGALSAVAAAAEAVRRADDHLRAAVETARSSGTTWQEIGDVLGITRQAAFQRFGRPD' A
#
# COMPACT_ATOMS: atom_id res chain seq x y z
N MET A 1 -30.70 -25.49 14.75
CA MET A 1 -30.78 -24.05 14.44
C MET A 1 -29.65 -23.76 13.47
N PRO A 2 -29.90 -23.42 12.19
CA PRO A 2 -28.84 -23.09 11.25
C PRO A 2 -28.26 -21.70 11.57
N ASP A 3 -27.05 -21.45 11.07
CA ASP A 3 -26.17 -20.30 11.30
C ASP A 3 -26.88 -18.98 11.60
N ARG A 4 -26.60 -18.38 12.76
CA ARG A 4 -26.96 -16.99 13.04
C ARG A 4 -25.96 -16.12 12.27
N PRO A 5 -26.40 -15.17 11.43
CA PRO A 5 -25.47 -14.27 10.75
C PRO A 5 -24.65 -13.54 11.81
N GLU A 6 -23.32 -13.67 11.73
CA GLU A 6 -22.37 -12.74 12.35
C GLU A 6 -22.93 -11.34 12.12
N ALA A 7 -23.26 -10.63 13.20
CA ALA A 7 -23.95 -9.35 13.09
C ALA A 7 -23.20 -8.44 12.08
N PRO A 8 -23.88 -7.66 11.23
CA PRO A 8 -23.25 -6.85 10.18
C PRO A 8 -22.15 -5.90 10.68
N GLY A 9 -22.13 -5.60 11.98
CA GLY A 9 -21.03 -4.90 12.66
C GLY A 9 -19.68 -5.63 12.63
N GLY A 10 -19.67 -6.97 12.69
CA GLY A 10 -18.44 -7.78 12.57
C GLY A 10 -17.86 -7.74 11.16
N ALA A 11 -18.71 -7.85 10.13
CA ALA A 11 -18.29 -7.74 8.73
C ALA A 11 -17.75 -6.34 8.40
N LEU A 12 -18.44 -5.27 8.83
CA LEU A 12 -17.97 -3.90 8.64
C LEU A 12 -16.71 -3.59 9.46
N SER A 13 -16.58 -4.14 10.67
CA SER A 13 -15.37 -4.03 11.48
C SER A 13 -14.18 -4.74 10.81
N ALA A 14 -14.39 -5.91 10.22
CA ALA A 14 -13.37 -6.61 9.44
C ALA A 14 -12.93 -5.80 8.22
N VAL A 15 -13.87 -5.17 7.50
CA VAL A 15 -13.56 -4.26 6.38
C VAL A 15 -12.76 -3.05 6.86
N ALA A 16 -13.15 -2.43 7.98
CA ALA A 16 -12.41 -1.29 8.54
C ALA A 16 -10.99 -1.66 8.96
N ALA A 17 -10.81 -2.84 9.58
CA ALA A 17 -9.50 -3.37 9.95
C ALA A 17 -8.64 -3.68 8.72
N ALA A 18 -9.21 -4.28 7.67
CA ALA A 18 -8.51 -4.53 6.42
C ALA A 18 -8.10 -3.22 5.74
N ALA A 19 -8.98 -2.21 5.71
CA ALA A 19 -8.68 -0.90 5.15
C ALA A 19 -7.53 -0.20 5.92
N GLU A 20 -7.51 -0.33 7.25
CA GLU A 20 -6.40 0.16 8.07
C GLU A 20 -5.10 -0.58 7.80
N ALA A 21 -5.14 -1.90 7.65
CA ALA A 21 -3.96 -2.69 7.29
C ALA A 21 -3.40 -2.28 5.93
N VAL A 22 -4.26 -2.04 4.94
CA VAL A 22 -3.86 -1.53 3.62
C VAL A 22 -3.21 -0.16 3.73
N ARG A 23 -3.80 0.78 4.48
CA ARG A 23 -3.20 2.11 4.71
C ARG A 23 -1.80 2.00 5.31
N ARG A 24 -1.64 1.19 6.36
CA ARG A 24 -0.34 0.98 7.00
C ARG A 24 0.67 0.33 6.06
N ALA A 25 0.24 -0.62 5.24
CA ALA A 25 1.10 -1.25 4.24
C ALA A 25 1.55 -0.24 3.17
N ASP A 26 0.64 0.62 2.70
CA ASP A 26 0.97 1.69 1.75
C ASP A 26 1.95 2.71 2.35
N ASP A 27 1.77 3.09 3.62
CA ASP A 27 2.69 3.99 4.31
C ASP A 27 4.08 3.36 4.52
N HIS A 28 4.12 2.08 4.89
CA HIS A 28 5.38 1.33 5.00
C HIS A 28 6.08 1.24 3.63
N LEU A 29 5.32 0.97 2.57
CA LEU A 29 5.86 0.92 1.21
C LEU A 29 6.45 2.28 0.80
N ARG A 30 5.76 3.38 1.10
CA ARG A 30 6.27 4.73 0.82
C ARG A 30 7.57 5.01 1.57
N ALA A 31 7.64 4.69 2.86
CA ALA A 31 8.85 4.86 3.66
C ALA A 31 10.04 4.02 3.14
N ALA A 32 9.77 2.79 2.69
CA ALA A 32 10.79 1.93 2.07
C ALA A 32 11.30 2.52 0.75
N VAL A 33 10.39 3.03 -0.09
CA VAL A 33 10.75 3.71 -1.35
C VAL A 33 11.56 4.97 -1.09
N GLU A 34 11.17 5.80 -0.12
CA GLU A 34 11.93 6.99 0.27
C GLU A 34 13.34 6.64 0.75
N THR A 35 13.46 5.59 1.58
CA THR A 35 14.76 5.09 2.05
C THR A 35 15.64 4.63 0.88
N ALA A 36 15.07 3.88 -0.07
CA ALA A 36 15.78 3.46 -1.28
C ALA A 36 16.18 4.66 -2.17
N ARG A 37 15.32 5.66 -2.28
CA ARG A 37 15.65 6.89 -3.01
C ARG A 37 16.79 7.65 -2.35
N SER A 38 16.82 7.72 -1.02
CA SER A 38 17.90 8.34 -0.24
C SER A 38 19.23 7.57 -0.33
N SER A 39 19.21 6.26 -0.56
CA SER A 39 20.42 5.46 -0.79
C SER A 39 20.95 5.51 -2.22
N GLY A 40 20.28 6.27 -3.12
CA GLY A 40 20.69 6.44 -4.51
C GLY A 40 20.00 5.50 -5.50
N THR A 41 19.07 4.66 -5.05
CA THR A 41 18.27 3.80 -5.95
C THR A 41 17.44 4.64 -6.91
N THR A 42 17.44 4.26 -8.19
CA THR A 42 16.72 4.96 -9.24
C THR A 42 15.24 4.61 -9.26
N TRP A 43 14.41 5.49 -9.85
CA TRP A 43 12.99 5.18 -10.08
C TRP A 43 12.75 3.98 -10.99
N GLN A 44 13.75 3.60 -11.80
CA GLN A 44 13.66 2.42 -12.64
C GLN A 44 13.76 1.15 -11.81
N GLU A 45 14.78 1.04 -10.96
CA GLU A 45 14.97 -0.11 -10.07
C GLU A 45 13.78 -0.28 -9.11
N ILE A 46 13.23 0.82 -8.58
CA ILE A 46 12.01 0.79 -7.76
C ILE A 46 10.81 0.28 -8.57
N GLY A 47 10.66 0.76 -9.82
CA GLY A 47 9.61 0.26 -10.71
C GLY A 47 9.74 -1.23 -10.99
N ASP A 48 10.96 -1.69 -11.29
CA ASP A 48 11.26 -3.08 -11.59
C ASP A 48 10.92 -4.00 -10.41
N VAL A 49 11.25 -3.60 -9.18
CA VAL A 49 10.89 -4.34 -7.95
C VAL A 49 9.37 -4.37 -7.72
N LEU A 50 8.68 -3.26 -8.00
CA LEU A 50 7.23 -3.15 -7.81
C LEU A 50 6.42 -3.72 -8.98
N GLY A 51 7.06 -4.17 -10.06
CA GLY A 51 6.40 -4.64 -11.27
C GLY A 51 5.65 -3.53 -12.03
N ILE A 52 6.05 -2.28 -11.84
CA ILE A 52 5.45 -1.11 -12.50
C ILE A 52 6.48 -0.37 -13.33
N THR A 53 6.02 0.46 -14.27
CA THR A 53 6.96 1.27 -15.06
C THR A 53 7.63 2.33 -14.18
N ARG A 54 8.85 2.74 -14.56
CA ARG A 54 9.56 3.88 -13.94
C ARG A 54 8.66 5.12 -13.78
N GLN A 55 7.86 5.43 -14.81
CA GLN A 55 6.96 6.58 -14.80
C GLN A 55 5.83 6.41 -13.78
N ALA A 56 5.29 5.19 -13.62
CA ALA A 56 4.29 4.89 -12.61
C ALA A 56 4.88 4.97 -11.19
N ALA A 57 6.10 4.48 -10.99
CA ALA A 57 6.81 4.62 -9.71
C ALA A 57 7.06 6.10 -9.37
N PHE A 58 7.53 6.89 -10.34
CA PHE A 58 7.72 8.33 -10.17
C PHE A 58 6.40 9.07 -9.88
N GLN A 59 5.31 8.76 -10.58
CA GLN A 59 4.01 9.38 -10.30
C GLN A 59 3.44 8.99 -8.93
N ARG A 60 3.62 7.74 -8.49
CA ARG A 60 3.08 7.23 -7.21
C ARG A 60 3.88 7.71 -5.99
N PHE A 61 5.21 7.81 -6.11
CA PHE A 61 6.11 8.06 -4.98
C PHE A 61 6.99 9.30 -5.12
N GLY A 62 7.11 9.87 -6.32
CA GLY A 62 8.00 10.99 -6.63
C GLY A 62 7.46 12.38 -6.31
N ARG A 63 6.28 12.45 -5.67
CA ARG A 63 5.40 13.62 -5.46
C ARG A 63 4.51 13.94 -6.68
N PRO A 64 3.18 13.86 -6.53
CA PRO A 64 2.31 14.92 -7.02
C PRO A 64 2.49 16.15 -6.09
N ASP A 65 2.35 17.36 -6.62
CA ASP A 65 2.21 18.56 -5.80
C ASP A 65 1.11 18.42 -4.72
#